data_AF-A0A537ZWU2-F1
#
_entry.id   AF-A0A537ZWU2-F1
#
_cell.length_a   1.000
_cell.length_b   1.000
_cell.length_c   1.000
_cell.angle_alpha   90.00
_cell.angle_beta   90.00
_cell.angle_gamma   90.00
#
_symmetry.space_group_name_H-M   'P 1'
#
loop_
_entity.id
_entity.type
_entity.pdbx_description
1 polymer ?
#
loop_
_entity_poly.entity_id
_entity_poly.type
_entity_poly.pdbx_seq_one_letter_code
_entity_poly.pdbx_strand_id
1 'polypeptide(L)' 'MRAAVAIVLAFIYIPLIVIAIYAFNSSNLLEWPPPSLTLHWFPEAIKDAGARDAFVTSLKV' A
#
# COMPACT_ATOMS: atom_id res chain seq x y z
N MET A 1 -1.75 -11.42 29.68
CA MET A 1 -2.02 -11.95 28.32
C MET A 1 -2.52 -10.88 27.34
N ARG A 2 -3.43 -9.97 27.72
CA ARG A 2 -3.96 -8.92 26.81
C ARG A 2 -2.87 -7.99 26.21
N ALA A 3 -1.88 -7.62 27.01
CA ALA A 3 -0.76 -6.78 26.54
C ALA A 3 0.10 -7.49 25.48
N ALA A 4 0.35 -8.79 25.62
CA ALA A 4 1.11 -9.56 24.64
C ALA A 4 0.37 -9.63 23.30
N VAL A 5 -0.95 -9.83 23.33
CA VAL A 5 -1.80 -9.77 22.12
C VAL A 5 -1.71 -8.40 21.46
N ALA A 6 -1.81 -7.32 22.23
CA ALA A 6 -1.71 -5.96 21.68
C ALA A 6 -0.37 -5.69 21.01
N ILE A 7 0.74 -6.15 21.60
CA ILE A 7 2.09 -6.01 21.02
C ILE A 7 2.21 -6.77 19.70
N VAL A 8 1.74 -8.02 19.67
CA VAL A 8 1.76 -8.85 18.45
C VAL A 8 0.94 -8.20 17.34
N LEU A 9 -0.27 -7.72 17.67
CA LEU A 9 -1.11 -7.01 16.70
C LEU A 9 -0.43 -5.73 16.22
N ALA A 10 0.14 -4.92 17.12
CA ALA A 10 0.86 -3.71 16.73
C ALA A 10 2.03 -4.02 15.78
N PHE A 11 2.81 -5.06 16.07
CA PHE A 11 3.91 -5.50 15.21
C PHE A 11 3.43 -5.90 13.80
N ILE A 12 2.27 -6.53 13.67
CA ILE A 12 1.68 -6.92 12.38
C ILE A 12 1.07 -5.72 11.64
N TYR A 13 0.33 -4.85 12.34
CA TYR A 13 -0.45 -3.79 11.71
C TYR A 13 0.36 -2.53 11.42
N ILE A 14 1.37 -2.18 12.24
CA ILE A 14 2.21 -1.01 11.99
C ILE A 14 2.84 -1.03 10.57
N PRO A 15 3.51 -2.10 10.11
CA PRO A 15 4.08 -2.11 8.76
C PRO A 15 3.00 -2.03 7.67
N LEU A 16 1.82 -2.63 7.87
CA LEU A 16 0.70 -2.51 6.94
C LEU A 16 0.21 -1.06 6.83
N ILE A 17 0.13 -0.35 7.96
CA ILE A 17 -0.25 1.07 7.99
C ILE A 17 0.81 1.92 7.28
N VAL A 18 2.10 1.64 7.49
CA VAL A 18 3.20 2.35 6.79
C VAL A 18 3.07 2.18 5.28
N ILE A 19 2.84 0.96 4.79
CA ILE A 19 2.63 0.70 3.35
C ILE A 19 1.34 1.37 2.85
N ALA A 20 0.27 1.37 3.64
CA ALA A 20 -0.97 2.05 3.28
C ALA A 20 -0.77 3.57 3.13
N ILE A 21 -0.01 4.20 4.02
CA ILE A 21 0.36 5.63 3.89
C ILE A 21 1.23 5.85 2.65
N TYR A 22 2.17 4.94 2.39
CA TYR A 22 3.08 5.03 1.25
C TYR A 22 2.37 4.91 -0.10
N ALA A 23 1.21 4.24 -0.17
CA ALA A 23 0.37 4.21 -1.38
C ALA A 23 -0.09 5.61 -1.83
N PHE A 24 -0.04 6.60 -0.93
CA PHE A 24 -0.34 7.99 -1.21
C PHE A 24 0.93 8.85 -1.36
N ASN A 25 2.14 8.29 -1.38
CA ASN A 25 3.38 9.07 -1.52
C ASN A 25 3.43 9.78 -2.89
N SER A 26 3.79 11.06 -2.92
CA SER A 26 4.00 11.80 -4.17
C SER A 26 5.26 11.42 -4.94
N SER A 27 6.24 10.80 -4.27
CA SER A 27 7.53 10.41 -4.84
C SER A 27 7.64 8.89 -5.01
N ASN A 28 8.45 8.46 -5.97
CA ASN A 28 8.85 7.05 -6.10
C ASN A 28 9.99 6.65 -5.13
N LEU A 29 10.52 7.61 -4.36
CA LEU A 29 11.59 7.38 -3.41
C LEU A 29 11.03 6.91 -2.06
N LEU A 30 11.65 5.84 -1.54
CA LEU A 30 11.29 5.22 -0.27
C LEU A 30 11.88 6.00 0.90
N GLU A 31 11.26 7.15 1.16
CA GLU A 31 11.59 8.05 2.24
C GLU A 31 10.43 8.10 3.25
N TRP A 32 10.77 8.01 4.54
CA TRP A 32 9.80 8.09 5.63
C TRP A 32 10.14 9.26 6.57
N PRO A 33 9.17 10.15 6.88
CA PRO A 33 7.79 10.20 6.38
C PRO A 33 7.69 10.67 4.90
N PRO A 34 6.60 10.32 4.17
CA PRO A 34 6.41 10.83 2.82
C PRO A 34 6.36 12.35 2.81
N PRO A 35 7.00 13.02 1.82
CA PRO A 35 7.06 14.48 1.77
C PRO A 35 5.68 15.12 1.50
N SER A 36 4.81 14.43 0.77
CA SER A 36 3.42 14.84 0.57
C SER A 36 2.52 13.66 0.21
N LEU A 37 1.21 13.80 0.44
CA LEU A 37 0.20 12.80 0.10
C LEU A 37 -0.55 13.18 -1.18
N THR A 38 -0.77 12.21 -2.07
CA THR A 38 -1.45 12.38 -3.36
C THR A 38 -2.32 11.17 -3.71
N LEU A 39 -3.27 11.36 -4.61
CA LEU A 39 -4.08 10.30 -5.23
C LEU A 39 -3.68 10.04 -6.69
N HIS A 40 -2.59 10.65 -7.17
CA HIS A 40 -2.18 10.62 -8.58
C HIS A 40 -1.98 9.19 -9.14
N TRP A 41 -1.48 8.26 -8.32
CA TRP A 41 -1.18 6.89 -8.76
C TRP A 41 -2.40 6.01 -8.96
N PHE A 42 -3.52 6.28 -8.29
CA PHE A 42 -4.75 5.50 -8.44
C PHE A 42 -5.33 5.54 -9.86
N PRO A 43 -5.55 6.72 -10.49
CA PRO A 43 -5.99 6.78 -11.87
C PRO A 43 -4.92 6.29 -12.85
N GLU A 44 -3.63 6.43 -12.53
CA GLU A 44 -2.54 5.90 -13.37
C GLU A 44 -2.56 4.37 -13.39
N ALA A 45 -2.69 3.73 -12.22
CA ALA A 45 -2.79 2.28 -12.07
C ALA A 45 -4.03 1.69 -12.79
N ILE A 46 -5.15 2.40 -12.80
CA ILE A 46 -6.36 1.98 -13.53
C ILE A 46 -6.17 2.12 -15.05
N LYS A 47 -5.39 3.09 -15.52
CA LYS A 47 -5.11 3.29 -16.95
C LYS A 47 -4.05 2.34 -17.49
N ASP A 48 -3.21 1.78 -16.63
CA ASP A 48 -2.22 0.79 -17.01
C ASP A 48 -2.91 -0.48 -17.56
N ALA A 49 -2.69 -0.77 -18.85
CA ALA A 49 -3.25 -1.94 -19.51
C ALA A 49 -2.66 -3.25 -18.97
N GLY A 50 -1.36 -3.28 -18.69
CA GLY A 50 -0.69 -4.44 -18.13
C GLY A 50 -1.19 -4.77 -16.73
N ALA A 51 -1.39 -3.76 -15.88
CA ALA A 51 -1.96 -3.94 -14.55
C ALA A 51 -3.38 -4.52 -14.61
N ARG A 52 -4.22 -4.01 -15.52
CA ARG A 52 -5.59 -4.52 -15.73
C ARG A 52 -5.62 -5.94 -16.26
N ASP A 53 -4.81 -6.25 -17.26
CA ASP A 53 -4.74 -7.58 -17.85
C ASP A 53 -4.21 -8.61 -16.85
N ALA A 54 -3.19 -8.24 -16.06
CA ALA A 54 -2.66 -9.08 -14.99
C ALA A 54 -3.73 -9.31 -13.90
N PHE A 55 -4.47 -8.28 -13.51
CA PHE A 55 -5.55 -8.41 -12.53
C PHE A 55 -6.65 -9.36 -13.01
N VAL A 56 -7.11 -9.20 -14.25
CA VAL A 56 -8.12 -10.10 -14.86
C VAL A 56 -7.58 -11.52 -14.98
N THR A 57 -6.29 -11.68 -15.26
CA THR A 57 -5.64 -12.99 -15.31
C THR A 57 -5.69 -13.66 -13.94
N SER A 58 -5.34 -12.96 -12.85
CA SER A 58 -5.42 -13.48 -11.48
C SER A 58 -6.83 -13.89 -11.03
N LEU A 59 -7.88 -13.46 -11.73
CA LEU A 59 -9.26 -13.89 -11.46
C LEU A 59 -9.70 -15.09 -12.31
N LYS A 60 -9.01 -15.34 -13.43
CA LYS A 60 -9.37 -16.37 -14.42
C LYS A 60 -8.68 -17.70 -14.16
N VAL A 61 -7.48 -17.67 -13.60
CA VAL A 61 -6.67 -18.84 -13.21
C VAL A 61 -6.60 -18.94 -11.70
#